data_AF-A0A518LL71-F1
#
_entry.id   AF-A0A518LL71-F1
#
_cell.length_a   1.000
_cell.length_b   1.000
_cell.length_c   1.000
_cell.angle_alpha   90.00
_cell.angle_beta   90.00
_cell.angle_gamma   90.00
#
_symmetry.space_group_name_H-M   'P 1'
#
loop_
_entity.id
_entity.type
_entity.pdbx_description
1 polymer ?
#
loop_
_entity_poly.entity_id
_entity_poly.type
_entity_poly.pdbx_seq_one_letter_code
_entity_poly.pdbx_strand_id
1 'polypeptide(L)'
;MAQLEKVDGVEKAFANRSGRLIRATVSSAADREEVAGRLLKVLAVGTRKPVRLTGKEVKRALDKEEWRAAERVGELSAIEFRTLALRRVAEFVQEERIEKAKAEKLTEVAEEEWDRLVNRTASEDPKDPGKTDWSGRFRQFADVVAKRTESILTVGQIERLKRSLSALPQAPTDRRKE
;
A
#
# COMPACT_ATOMS: atom_id res chain seq x y z
N MET A 1 -3.97 5.69 16.03
CA MET A 1 -4.28 4.28 16.37
C MET A 1 -3.87 3.94 17.79
N ALA A 2 -2.61 4.17 18.18
CA ALA A 2 -2.14 3.94 19.56
C ALA A 2 -2.99 4.61 20.67
N GLN A 3 -3.68 5.73 20.38
CA GLN A 3 -4.60 6.35 21.34
C GLN A 3 -5.89 5.55 21.59
N LEU A 4 -6.37 4.81 20.59
CA LEU A 4 -7.57 3.96 20.72
C LEU A 4 -7.27 2.66 21.46
N GLU A 5 -6.04 2.16 21.33
CA GLU A 5 -5.56 0.96 22.04
C GLU A 5 -5.28 1.24 23.52
N LYS A 6 -5.26 2.51 23.94
CA LYS A 6 -5.24 2.91 25.35
C LYS A 6 -6.63 2.96 25.99
N VAL A 7 -7.70 2.75 25.22
CA VAL A 7 -9.05 2.67 25.77
C VAL A 7 -9.20 1.32 26.45
N ASP A 8 -9.50 1.35 27.75
CA ASP A 8 -9.72 0.14 28.55
C ASP A 8 -10.74 -0.79 27.87
N GLY A 9 -10.36 -2.06 27.73
CA GLY A 9 -11.14 -3.10 27.04
C GLY A 9 -10.84 -3.22 25.54
N VAL A 10 -10.04 -2.34 24.93
CA VAL A 10 -9.59 -2.47 23.53
C VAL A 10 -8.25 -3.19 23.47
N GLU A 11 -8.20 -4.32 22.78
CA GLU A 11 -6.96 -5.08 22.58
C GLU A 11 -6.18 -4.59 21.38
N LYS A 12 -6.89 -4.16 20.33
CA LYS A 12 -6.27 -3.71 19.09
C LYS A 12 -7.20 -2.81 18.29
N ALA A 13 -6.65 -1.83 17.59
CA ALA A 13 -7.43 -0.96 16.72
C ALA A 13 -6.84 -0.89 15.31
N PHE A 14 -7.72 -0.91 14.30
CA PHE A 14 -7.37 -0.82 12.89
C PHE A 14 -8.20 0.29 12.23
N ALA A 15 -7.61 0.98 11.25
CA ALA A 15 -8.32 1.91 10.40
C ALA A 15 -8.14 1.53 8.94
N ASN A 16 -9.15 1.78 8.11
CA ASN A 16 -8.99 1.68 6.67
C ASN A 16 -8.12 2.83 6.12
N ARG A 17 -7.70 2.76 4.85
CA ARG A 17 -6.79 3.74 4.22
C ARG A 17 -7.30 5.19 4.30
N SER A 18 -8.61 5.39 4.22
CA SER A 18 -9.22 6.73 4.32
C SER A 18 -9.34 7.25 5.76
N GLY A 19 -9.09 6.40 6.76
CA GLY A 19 -9.28 6.72 8.17
C GLY A 19 -10.75 6.92 8.58
N ARG A 20 -11.71 6.55 7.71
CA ARG A 20 -13.15 6.75 7.93
C ARG A 20 -13.81 5.57 8.63
N LEU A 21 -13.27 4.37 8.48
CA LEU A 21 -13.72 3.19 9.20
C LEU A 21 -12.64 2.73 10.16
N ILE A 22 -13.07 2.50 11.38
CA ILE A 22 -12.21 2.07 12.48
C ILE A 22 -12.83 0.81 13.06
N ARG A 23 -12.01 -0.22 13.21
CA ARG A 23 -12.37 -1.48 13.85
C ARG A 23 -11.54 -1.63 15.11
N ALA A 24 -12.21 -1.84 16.24
CA ALA A 24 -11.57 -2.20 17.49
C ALA A 24 -11.87 -3.66 17.82
N THR A 25 -10.84 -4.42 18.18
CA THR A 25 -10.99 -5.71 18.86
C THR A 25 -11.17 -5.41 20.34
N VAL A 26 -12.27 -5.91 20.90
CA VAL A 26 -12.63 -5.71 22.31
C VAL A 26 -12.39 -7.01 23.05
N SER A 27 -11.78 -6.93 24.23
CA SER A 27 -11.51 -8.09 25.07
C SER A 27 -12.79 -8.83 25.42
N SER A 28 -12.73 -10.16 25.51
CA SER A 28 -13.89 -11.01 25.80
C SER A 28 -14.51 -10.74 27.18
N ALA A 29 -13.73 -10.22 28.13
CA ALA A 29 -14.18 -9.87 29.47
C ALA A 29 -14.73 -8.43 29.59
N ALA A 30 -14.59 -7.60 28.55
CA ALA A 30 -15.00 -6.20 28.58
C ALA A 30 -16.46 -6.01 28.10
N ASP A 31 -17.15 -5.03 28.67
CA ASP A 31 -18.47 -4.62 28.18
C ASP A 31 -18.33 -3.90 26.84
N ARG A 32 -18.87 -4.53 25.79
CA ARG A 32 -18.79 -4.02 24.41
C ARG A 32 -19.51 -2.69 24.23
N GLU A 33 -20.61 -2.47 24.92
CA GLU A 33 -21.39 -1.23 24.83
C GLU A 33 -20.60 -0.08 25.47
N GLU A 34 -20.02 -0.34 26.64
CA GLU A 34 -19.22 0.64 27.37
C GLU A 34 -17.95 1.02 26.59
N VAL A 35 -17.24 0.02 26.07
CA VAL A 35 -16.03 0.24 25.25
C VAL A 35 -16.38 1.02 23.98
N ALA A 36 -17.49 0.70 23.31
CA ALA A 36 -17.93 1.44 22.14
C ALA A 36 -18.26 2.90 22.47
N GLY A 37 -18.92 3.16 23.59
CA GLY A 37 -19.21 4.53 24.06
C GLY A 37 -17.92 5.34 24.33
N ARG A 38 -16.92 4.72 24.96
CA ARG A 38 -15.60 5.34 25.18
C ARG A 38 -14.89 5.65 23.87
N LEU A 39 -14.89 4.70 22.93
CA LEU A 39 -14.30 4.88 21.59
C LEU A 39 -14.97 6.01 20.81
N LEU A 40 -16.31 6.11 20.84
CA LEU A 40 -17.02 7.20 20.18
C LEU A 40 -16.60 8.57 20.72
N LYS A 41 -16.43 8.71 22.04
CA LYS A 41 -15.94 9.94 22.66
C LYS A 41 -14.53 10.31 22.20
N VAL A 42 -13.62 9.33 22.14
CA VAL A 42 -12.24 9.55 21.67
C VAL A 42 -12.20 9.92 20.18
N LEU A 43 -13.12 9.38 19.38
CA LEU A 43 -13.18 9.62 17.93
C LEU A 43 -13.92 10.91 17.55
N ALA A 44 -14.74 11.46 18.45
CA ALA A 44 -15.49 12.70 18.27
C ALA A 44 -14.59 13.94 18.48
N VAL A 45 -13.49 14.03 17.72
CA VAL A 45 -12.57 15.17 17.75
C VAL A 45 -12.84 16.10 16.56
N GLY A 46 -12.95 17.40 16.82
CA GLY A 46 -13.20 18.42 15.81
C GLY A 46 -14.62 18.34 15.25
N THR A 47 -14.75 18.28 13.92
CA THR A 47 -16.06 18.21 13.22
C THR A 47 -16.54 16.78 12.95
N ARG A 48 -15.79 15.77 13.40
CA ARG A 48 -16.10 14.35 13.12
C ARG A 48 -17.24 13.85 14.00
N LYS A 49 -18.19 13.13 13.39
CA LYS A 49 -19.30 12.46 14.06
C LYS A 49 -19.19 10.94 13.85
N PRO A 50 -18.42 10.24 14.70
CA PRO A 50 -18.30 8.79 14.57
C PRO A 50 -19.66 8.13 14.86
N VAL A 51 -20.04 7.17 14.02
CA VAL A 51 -21.26 6.38 14.20
C VAL A 51 -20.83 4.94 14.44
N ARG A 52 -21.38 4.34 15.50
CA ARG A 52 -21.18 2.93 15.75
C ARG A 52 -22.06 2.13 14.79
N LEU A 53 -21.44 1.30 13.98
CA LEU A 53 -22.16 0.33 13.17
C LEU A 53 -22.50 -0.90 14.03
N THR A 54 -23.71 -1.43 13.88
CA THR A 54 -24.11 -2.70 14.51
C THR A 54 -24.81 -3.65 13.52
N GLY A 55 -24.85 -4.95 13.84
CA GLY A 55 -25.61 -5.96 13.09
C GLY A 55 -25.39 -5.95 11.57
N LYS A 56 -26.47 -5.74 10.80
CA LYS A 56 -26.45 -5.75 9.33
C LYS A 56 -25.59 -4.63 8.73
N GLU A 57 -25.44 -3.50 9.42
CA GLU A 57 -24.62 -2.37 8.95
C GLU A 57 -23.13 -2.68 9.08
N VAL A 58 -22.73 -3.36 10.16
CA VAL A 58 -21.36 -3.88 10.30
C VAL A 58 -21.08 -4.88 9.19
N LYS A 59 -21.98 -5.84 8.97
CA LYS A 59 -21.82 -6.82 7.91
C LYS A 59 -21.67 -6.14 6.54
N ARG A 60 -22.58 -5.22 6.19
CA ARG A 60 -22.52 -4.46 4.93
C ARG A 60 -21.26 -3.61 4.80
N ALA A 61 -20.79 -3.01 5.89
CA ALA A 61 -19.55 -2.23 5.88
C ALA A 61 -18.33 -3.12 5.72
N LEU A 62 -18.27 -4.26 6.41
CA LEU A 62 -17.22 -5.26 6.26
C LEU A 62 -17.22 -5.88 4.85
N ASP A 63 -18.40 -6.18 4.30
CA ASP A 63 -18.56 -6.71 2.94
C ASP A 63 -18.11 -5.71 1.88
N LYS A 64 -18.28 -4.40 2.11
CA LYS A 64 -17.78 -3.34 1.21
C LYS A 64 -16.29 -3.04 1.40
N GLU A 65 -15.74 -3.42 2.54
CA GLU A 65 -14.34 -3.27 2.89
C GLU A 65 -13.61 -4.59 2.55
N GLU A 66 -13.70 -5.00 1.29
CA GLU A 66 -13.11 -6.21 0.69
C GLU A 66 -11.56 -6.23 0.67
N TRP A 67 -10.87 -5.44 1.51
CA TRP A 67 -9.41 -5.44 1.61
C TRP A 67 -8.83 -6.75 2.18
N ARG A 68 -9.70 -7.73 2.48
CA ARG A 68 -9.35 -9.10 2.86
C ARG A 68 -9.91 -10.18 1.94
N ALA A 69 -10.68 -9.82 0.91
CA ALA A 69 -11.05 -10.81 -0.10
C ALA A 69 -9.75 -11.24 -0.78
N ALA A 70 -9.49 -12.56 -0.85
CA ALA A 70 -8.32 -13.10 -1.54
C ALA A 70 -8.20 -12.49 -2.95
N GLU A 71 -9.35 -12.27 -3.59
CA GLU A 71 -9.60 -11.59 -4.87
C GLU A 71 -8.97 -10.19 -4.99
N ARG A 72 -8.77 -9.45 -3.88
CA ARG A 72 -8.21 -8.09 -3.87
C ARG A 72 -6.79 -7.98 -3.34
N VAL A 73 -6.19 -9.10 -2.91
CA VAL A 73 -4.77 -9.15 -2.52
C VAL A 73 -3.88 -8.74 -3.70
N GLY A 74 -4.24 -9.14 -4.93
CA GLY A 74 -3.55 -8.73 -6.14
C GLY A 74 -3.60 -7.21 -6.38
N GLU A 75 -4.75 -6.58 -6.18
CA GLU A 75 -4.93 -5.12 -6.34
C GLU A 75 -4.13 -4.33 -5.29
N LEU A 76 -4.20 -4.75 -4.02
CA LEU A 76 -3.46 -4.12 -2.93
C LEU A 76 -1.95 -4.26 -3.12
N SER A 77 -1.50 -5.45 -3.52
CA SER A 77 -0.11 -5.70 -3.88
C SER A 77 0.31 -4.80 -5.05
N ALA A 78 -0.51 -4.69 -6.11
CA ALA A 78 -0.23 -3.81 -7.25
C ALA A 78 -0.01 -2.35 -6.84
N ILE A 79 -0.83 -1.84 -5.91
CA ILE A 79 -0.72 -0.47 -5.40
C ILE A 79 0.54 -0.29 -4.53
N GLU A 80 0.83 -1.24 -3.64
CA GLU A 80 2.03 -1.22 -2.80
C GLU A 80 3.30 -1.27 -3.64
N PHE A 81 3.33 -2.17 -4.62
CA PHE A 81 4.43 -2.31 -5.55
C PHE A 81 4.56 -1.10 -6.50
N ARG A 82 3.45 -0.47 -6.95
CA ARG A 82 3.49 0.82 -7.67
C ARG A 82 4.20 1.89 -6.85
N THR A 83 3.76 2.01 -5.60
CA THR A 83 4.28 3.02 -4.67
C THR A 83 5.77 2.81 -4.43
N LEU A 84 6.20 1.56 -4.24
CA LEU A 84 7.61 1.21 -4.09
C LEU A 84 8.43 1.52 -5.36
N ALA A 85 7.93 1.13 -6.53
CA ALA A 85 8.59 1.35 -7.81
C ALA A 85 8.83 2.84 -8.07
N LEU A 86 7.79 3.66 -7.93
CA LEU A 86 7.87 5.12 -8.16
C LEU A 86 8.75 5.81 -7.12
N ARG A 87 8.72 5.34 -5.86
CA ARG A 87 9.63 5.83 -4.83
C ARG A 87 11.08 5.61 -5.21
N ARG A 88 11.43 4.42 -5.73
CA ARG A 88 12.80 4.11 -6.15
C ARG A 88 13.24 4.92 -7.36
N VAL A 89 12.32 5.21 -8.29
CA VAL A 89 12.60 6.15 -9.39
C VAL A 89 12.93 7.54 -8.84
N ALA A 90 12.15 8.02 -7.86
CA ALA A 90 12.41 9.31 -7.22
C ALA A 90 13.74 9.33 -6.45
N GLU A 91 14.06 8.27 -5.70
CA GLU A 91 15.35 8.11 -5.00
C GLU A 91 16.52 8.11 -6.02
N PHE A 92 16.40 7.34 -7.12
CA PHE A 92 17.40 7.31 -8.18
C PHE A 92 17.60 8.69 -8.83
N VAL A 93 16.51 9.42 -9.12
CA VAL A 93 16.59 10.79 -9.66
C VAL A 93 17.39 11.71 -8.75
N GLN A 94 17.18 11.60 -7.43
CA GLN A 94 17.89 12.38 -6.43
C GLN A 94 19.37 11.99 -6.33
N GLU A 95 19.66 10.69 -6.26
CA GLU A 95 21.02 10.15 -6.14
C GLU A 95 21.90 10.50 -7.35
N GLU A 96 21.35 10.34 -8.57
CA GLU A 96 22.06 10.62 -9.82
C GLU A 96 22.01 12.09 -10.23
N ARG A 97 21.32 12.94 -9.45
CA ARG A 97 21.14 14.37 -9.72
C ARG A 97 20.64 14.61 -11.15
N ILE A 98 19.64 13.84 -11.56
CA ILE A 98 19.06 13.90 -12.90
C ILE A 98 18.42 15.28 -13.10
N GLU A 99 18.72 15.90 -14.24
CA GLU A 99 18.13 17.18 -14.63
C GLU A 99 16.59 17.10 -14.63
N LYS A 100 15.93 18.16 -14.15
CA LYS A 100 14.47 18.20 -13.96
C LYS A 100 13.66 17.68 -15.15
N ALA A 101 13.96 18.11 -16.37
CA ALA A 101 13.24 17.67 -17.57
C ALA A 101 13.39 16.17 -17.84
N LYS A 102 14.58 15.59 -17.57
CA LYS A 102 14.83 14.15 -17.69
C LYS A 102 14.17 13.36 -16.55
N ALA A 103 14.14 13.94 -15.35
CA ALA A 103 13.50 13.35 -14.19
C ALA A 103 11.98 13.25 -14.35
N GLU A 104 11.34 14.30 -14.88
CA GLU A 104 9.91 14.31 -15.22
C GLU A 104 9.60 13.22 -16.24
N LYS A 105 10.38 13.15 -17.33
CA LYS A 105 10.21 12.12 -18.37
C LYS A 105 10.46 10.70 -17.87
N LEU A 106 11.44 10.50 -16.99
CA LEU A 106 11.71 9.20 -16.35
C LEU A 106 10.53 8.78 -15.45
N THR A 107 9.97 9.71 -14.70
CA THR A 107 8.81 9.47 -13.83
C THR A 107 7.58 9.11 -14.66
N GLU A 108 7.30 9.87 -15.73
CA GLU A 108 6.19 9.61 -16.66
C GLU A 108 6.30 8.21 -17.28
N VAL A 109 7.49 7.83 -17.79
CA VAL A 109 7.73 6.48 -18.34
C VAL A 109 7.49 5.39 -17.28
N ALA A 110 7.94 5.62 -16.04
CA ALA A 110 7.73 4.67 -14.96
C ALA A 110 6.25 4.50 -14.58
N GLU A 111 5.47 5.59 -14.55
CA GLU A 111 4.03 5.52 -14.30
C GLU A 111 3.29 4.79 -15.42
N GLU A 112 3.54 5.18 -16.68
CA GLU A 112 2.93 4.54 -17.85
C GLU A 112 3.19 3.03 -17.89
N GLU A 113 4.42 2.61 -17.65
CA GLU A 113 4.79 1.19 -17.74
C GLU A 113 4.24 0.38 -16.57
N TRP A 114 4.16 0.98 -15.38
CA TRP A 114 3.51 0.31 -14.26
C TRP A 114 2.02 0.09 -14.55
N ASP A 115 1.34 1.13 -15.01
CA ASP A 115 -0.10 1.07 -15.28
C ASP A 115 -0.40 0.11 -16.44
N ARG A 116 0.45 0.06 -17.48
CA ARG A 116 0.38 -0.97 -18.54
C ARG A 116 0.52 -2.38 -17.99
N LEU A 117 1.49 -2.61 -17.10
CA LEU A 117 1.79 -3.93 -16.57
C LEU A 117 0.64 -4.48 -15.72
N VAL A 118 0.05 -3.62 -14.88
CA VAL A 118 -1.12 -3.96 -14.05
C VAL A 118 -2.36 -4.22 -14.92
N ASN A 119 -2.61 -3.39 -15.93
CA ASN A 119 -3.77 -3.57 -16.81
C ASN A 119 -3.68 -4.80 -17.70
N ARG A 120 -2.46 -5.23 -18.08
CA ARG A 120 -2.24 -6.46 -18.86
C ARG A 120 -2.55 -7.74 -18.07
N THR A 121 -2.59 -7.65 -16.73
CA THR A 121 -2.69 -8.80 -15.83
C THR A 121 -4.01 -8.91 -15.08
N ALA A 122 -4.99 -8.06 -15.38
CA ALA A 122 -6.39 -8.26 -14.99
C ALA A 122 -7.00 -9.58 -15.56
N SER A 123 -6.22 -10.35 -16.33
CA SER A 123 -6.56 -11.64 -16.93
C SER A 123 -6.00 -12.87 -16.18
N GLU A 124 -5.22 -12.71 -15.09
CA GLU A 124 -4.75 -13.86 -14.31
C GLU A 124 -5.83 -14.33 -13.32
N ASP A 125 -5.98 -15.66 -13.21
CA ASP A 125 -7.08 -16.38 -12.58
C ASP A 125 -7.58 -15.72 -11.27
N PRO A 126 -8.79 -15.14 -11.23
CA PRO A 126 -9.32 -14.43 -10.07
C PRO A 126 -9.40 -15.30 -8.81
N LYS A 127 -9.29 -16.62 -8.95
CA LYS A 127 -9.36 -17.60 -7.86
C LYS A 127 -8.08 -17.71 -7.04
N ASP A 128 -6.93 -17.18 -7.49
CA ASP A 128 -5.68 -17.25 -6.72
C ASP A 128 -4.75 -16.03 -6.91
N PRO A 129 -5.14 -14.82 -6.45
CA PRO A 129 -4.31 -13.61 -6.58
C PRO A 129 -3.05 -13.63 -5.71
N GLY A 130 -2.92 -14.61 -4.81
CA GLY A 130 -1.73 -14.84 -3.99
C GLY A 130 -0.57 -15.47 -4.76
N LYS A 131 -0.80 -16.02 -5.96
CA LYS A 131 0.24 -16.61 -6.82
C LYS A 131 0.83 -15.66 -7.86
N THR A 132 0.44 -14.38 -7.84
CA THR A 132 1.04 -13.39 -8.73
C THR A 132 2.56 -13.32 -8.50
N ASP A 133 3.34 -13.63 -9.53
CA ASP A 133 4.81 -13.48 -9.50
C ASP A 133 5.20 -11.99 -9.56
N TRP A 134 5.04 -11.31 -8.43
CA TRP A 134 5.42 -9.91 -8.27
C TRP A 134 6.90 -9.68 -8.53
N SER A 135 7.76 -10.66 -8.23
CA SER A 135 9.20 -10.58 -8.46
C SER A 135 9.54 -10.58 -9.96
N GLY A 136 8.84 -11.41 -10.75
CA GLY A 136 8.94 -11.40 -12.21
C GLY A 136 8.42 -10.10 -12.80
N ARG A 137 7.26 -9.61 -12.31
CA ARG A 137 6.67 -8.33 -12.74
C ARG A 137 7.58 -7.14 -12.47
N PHE A 138 8.23 -7.10 -11.31
CA PHE A 138 9.14 -6.01 -10.96
C PHE A 138 10.41 -6.01 -11.84
N ARG A 139 10.92 -7.20 -12.18
CA ARG A 139 12.04 -7.33 -13.14
C ARG A 139 11.62 -6.88 -14.54
N GLN A 140 10.45 -7.31 -15.01
CA GLN A 140 9.90 -6.87 -16.30
C GLN A 140 9.71 -5.34 -16.34
N PHE A 141 9.17 -4.76 -15.26
CA PHE A 141 9.05 -3.31 -15.12
C PHE A 141 10.41 -2.62 -15.23
N ALA A 142 11.42 -3.09 -14.47
CA ALA A 142 12.77 -2.54 -14.50
C ALA A 142 13.39 -2.60 -15.90
N ASP A 143 13.23 -3.72 -16.62
CA ASP A 143 13.74 -3.88 -17.98
C ASP A 143 13.09 -2.93 -18.98
N VAL A 144 11.77 -2.77 -18.91
CA VAL A 144 11.04 -1.92 -19.87
C VAL A 144 11.33 -0.44 -19.61
N VAL A 145 11.34 0.00 -18.34
CA VAL A 145 11.69 1.38 -17.99
C VAL A 145 13.12 1.70 -18.41
N ALA A 146 14.07 0.80 -18.13
CA ALA A 146 15.46 0.94 -18.57
C ALA A 146 15.57 1.12 -20.10
N LYS A 147 14.87 0.27 -20.86
CA LYS A 147 14.86 0.35 -22.33
C LYS A 147 14.24 1.65 -22.85
N ARG A 148 13.09 2.06 -22.29
CA ARG A 148 12.40 3.29 -22.74
C ARG A 148 13.15 4.57 -22.36
N THR A 149 14.10 4.50 -21.43
CA THR A 149 14.88 5.64 -20.93
C THR A 149 16.29 5.71 -21.51
N GLU A 150 16.65 4.83 -22.45
CA GLU A 150 17.94 4.82 -23.17
C GLU A 150 18.27 6.15 -23.86
N SER A 151 17.25 6.90 -24.29
CA SER A 151 17.43 8.21 -24.93
C SER A 151 17.70 9.36 -23.95
N ILE A 152 17.51 9.15 -22.64
CA ILE A 152 17.63 10.21 -21.62
C ILE A 152 18.67 9.91 -20.55
N LEU A 153 19.00 8.64 -20.33
CA LEU A 153 20.00 8.18 -19.37
C LEU A 153 21.26 7.67 -20.08
N THR A 154 22.40 7.77 -19.41
CA THR A 154 23.63 7.11 -19.86
C THR A 154 23.56 5.60 -19.61
N VAL A 155 24.36 4.81 -20.34
CA VAL A 155 24.46 3.35 -20.15
C VAL A 155 24.73 2.99 -18.68
N GLY A 156 25.64 3.71 -18.01
CA GLY A 156 25.93 3.49 -16.59
C GLY A 156 24.75 3.79 -15.66
N GLN A 157 23.94 4.82 -15.98
CA GLN A 157 22.72 5.16 -15.25
C GLN A 157 21.63 4.12 -15.46
N ILE A 158 21.48 3.57 -16.68
CA ILE A 158 20.52 2.52 -16.99
C ILE A 158 20.80 1.26 -16.16
N GLU A 159 22.06 0.84 -16.08
CA GLU A 159 22.46 -0.32 -15.26
C GLU A 159 22.24 -0.10 -13.76
N ARG A 160 22.40 1.13 -13.26
CA ARG A 160 22.10 1.46 -11.86
C ARG A 160 20.59 1.54 -11.60
N LEU A 161 19.83 2.11 -12.52
CA LEU A 161 18.37 2.13 -12.47
C LEU A 161 17.80 0.71 -12.45
N LYS A 162 18.25 -0.17 -13.34
CA LYS A 162 17.87 -1.59 -13.37
C LYS A 162 18.11 -2.28 -12.04
N ARG A 163 19.28 -2.07 -11.43
CA ARG A 163 19.62 -2.64 -10.12
C ARG A 163 18.75 -2.09 -8.99
N SER A 164 18.54 -0.77 -8.96
CA SER A 164 17.67 -0.12 -7.96
C SER A 164 16.24 -0.64 -8.04
N LEU A 165 15.69 -0.71 -9.26
CA LEU A 165 14.33 -1.20 -9.48
C LEU A 165 14.22 -2.70 -9.20
N SER A 166 15.19 -3.52 -9.60
CA SER A 166 15.12 -4.99 -9.45
C SER A 166 15.42 -5.51 -8.03
N ALA A 167 15.92 -4.67 -7.12
CA ALA A 167 16.13 -5.09 -5.74
C ALA A 167 14.79 -5.51 -5.13
N LEU A 168 14.64 -6.71 -4.59
CA LEU A 168 13.38 -7.05 -3.90
C LEU A 168 13.18 -6.13 -2.69
N PRO A 169 11.95 -5.73 -2.34
CA PRO A 169 11.71 -5.14 -1.03
C PRO A 169 12.22 -6.12 0.02
N GLN A 170 13.30 -5.76 0.71
CA GLN A 170 13.73 -6.54 1.87
C GLN A 170 12.59 -6.45 2.89
N ALA A 171 12.19 -7.60 3.43
CA ALA A 171 11.29 -7.61 4.58
C ALA A 171 11.84 -6.61 5.61
N PRO A 172 10.98 -5.80 6.27
CA PRO A 172 11.44 -4.88 7.29
C PRO A 172 12.23 -5.69 8.30
N THR A 173 13.56 -5.54 8.28
CA THR A 173 14.42 -6.08 9.31
C THR A 173 14.01 -5.31 10.54
N ASP A 174 13.43 -6.01 11.51
CA ASP A 174 13.06 -5.48 12.82
C ASP A 174 14.28 -4.79 13.43
N ARG A 175 14.46 -3.51 13.14
CA ARG A 175 15.35 -2.62 13.89
C ARG A 175 14.61 -2.23 15.16
N ARG A 176 14.34 -3.24 16.00
CA ARG A 176 14.18 -3.09 17.44
C ARG A 176 15.38 -3.73 18.11
N LYS A 177 16.49 -3.04 18.02
CA LYS A 177 17.52 -3.03 19.05
C LYS A 177 17.96 -1.59 19.15
N GLU A 178 17.44 -0.89 20.16
CA GLU A 178 18.20 -0.41 21.31
C GLU A 178 17.22 0.14 22.36
#